data_AF-A0A7S2RXD6-F1
#
_entry.id   AF-A0A7S2RXD6-F1
#
_cell.length_a   1.000
_cell.length_b   1.000
_cell.length_c   1.000
_cell.angle_alpha   90.00
_cell.angle_beta   90.00
_cell.angle_gamma   90.00
#
_symmetry.space_group_name_H-M   'P 1'
#
loop_
_entity.id
_entity.type
_entity.pdbx_description
1 polymer ?
#
loop_
_entity_poly.entity_id
_entity_poly.type
_entity_poly.pdbx_seq_one_letter_code
_entity_poly.pdbx_strand_id
1 'polypeptide(L)'
;DLCEEGQLASVAFFWPQLRQIHLQMLPPTDAGSLVRIELVEDFLLTVSVRYSVHLSLELLWGCSADLEDSLSSTSTPSSACRRRRFSVIRFVCELESLLFDFDGGWGGGTVSLGGMISPTTDQASLTRDAMATLQLHRRFSSHHLSRSVRLEKLQFEAEKEAQEAHLMPEKSNNGSMENLDTSESASIAYQDDDCAVTLPWLMQKRSPPSDMIAAERKYMIARNADYFSTQIMFSRRLGDIAERLRFMDVGKRVAALENELNVLNSSGRMGGDPLNITCKEDEGLISALHIPSKEGHVFRSKERTPILLLLEVLREENPFLSR
;
A
#
# COMPACT_ATOMS: atom_id res chain seq x y z
N ASP A 1 -8.18 -14.89 13.77
CA ASP A 1 -9.41 -15.50 14.30
C ASP A 1 -10.60 -15.21 13.39
N LEU A 2 -11.31 -14.08 13.50
CA LEU A 2 -12.50 -13.81 12.65
C LEU A 2 -12.26 -13.94 11.13
N CYS A 3 -11.16 -13.37 10.62
CA CYS A 3 -10.84 -13.48 9.19
C CYS A 3 -10.41 -14.90 8.79
N GLU A 4 -9.75 -15.64 9.68
CA GLU A 4 -9.25 -17.00 9.43
C GLU A 4 -10.39 -18.03 9.49
N GLU A 5 -11.44 -17.74 10.27
CA GLU A 5 -12.67 -18.54 10.37
C GLU A 5 -13.66 -18.23 9.23
N GLY A 6 -13.26 -17.45 8.23
CA GLY A 6 -14.12 -17.09 7.09
C GLY A 6 -15.19 -16.05 7.40
N GLN A 7 -15.15 -15.40 8.57
CA GLN A 7 -16.10 -14.35 8.95
C GLN A 7 -15.68 -12.96 8.46
N LEU A 8 -15.05 -12.89 7.28
CA LEU A 8 -14.63 -11.64 6.65
C LEU A 8 -15.82 -10.67 6.45
N ALA A 9 -17.02 -11.19 6.21
CA ALA A 9 -18.25 -10.40 6.09
C ALA A 9 -18.56 -9.59 7.38
N SER A 10 -18.29 -10.16 8.55
CA SER A 10 -18.47 -9.46 9.83
C SER A 10 -17.48 -8.30 9.97
N VAL A 11 -16.23 -8.51 9.54
CA VAL A 11 -15.21 -7.45 9.53
C VAL A 11 -15.57 -6.36 8.52
N ALA A 12 -16.01 -6.75 7.32
CA ALA A 12 -16.47 -5.83 6.28
C ALA A 12 -17.63 -4.95 6.76
N PHE A 13 -18.57 -5.50 7.54
CA PHE A 13 -19.68 -4.74 8.12
C PHE A 13 -19.23 -3.60 9.03
N PHE A 14 -18.16 -3.80 9.81
CA PHE A 14 -17.60 -2.79 10.72
C PHE A 14 -16.47 -1.95 10.09
N TRP A 15 -16.12 -2.21 8.83
CA TRP A 15 -14.98 -1.61 8.17
C TRP A 15 -15.03 -0.07 8.12
N PRO A 16 -16.17 0.57 7.78
CA PRO A 16 -16.28 2.02 7.82
C PRO A 16 -16.03 2.62 9.22
N GLN A 17 -16.50 1.94 10.28
CA GLN A 17 -16.32 2.37 11.66
C GLN A 17 -14.87 2.22 12.10
N LEU A 18 -14.21 1.11 11.75
CA LEU A 18 -12.80 0.87 12.04
C LEU A 18 -11.90 1.93 11.39
N ARG A 19 -12.15 2.26 10.12
CA ARG A 19 -11.50 3.38 9.44
C ARG A 19 -11.73 4.71 10.16
N GLN A 20 -12.98 4.99 10.56
CA GLN A 20 -13.29 6.24 11.25
C GLN A 20 -12.58 6.35 12.60
N ILE A 21 -12.50 5.26 13.36
CA ILE A 21 -11.75 5.18 14.62
C ILE A 21 -10.28 5.50 14.36
N HIS A 22 -9.65 4.87 13.36
CA HIS A 22 -8.26 5.16 12.98
C HIS A 22 -8.05 6.65 12.66
N LEU A 23 -8.89 7.22 11.79
CA LEU A 23 -8.80 8.62 11.39
C LEU A 23 -9.00 9.62 12.55
N GLN A 24 -9.75 9.24 13.59
CA GLN A 24 -9.97 10.03 14.80
C GLN A 24 -8.81 9.92 15.81
N MET A 25 -8.03 8.83 15.75
CA MET A 25 -6.85 8.65 16.59
C MET A 25 -5.67 9.51 16.13
N LEU A 26 -5.71 10.08 14.93
CA LEU A 26 -4.62 10.85 14.34
C LEU A 26 -4.75 12.36 14.62
N PRO A 27 -3.64 13.06 14.93
CA PRO A 27 -2.27 12.56 15.11
C PRO A 27 -2.04 11.98 16.52
N PRO A 28 -1.05 11.10 16.72
CA PRO A 28 -0.64 10.67 18.06
C PRO A 28 -0.27 11.87 18.92
N THR A 29 -0.70 11.84 20.19
CA THR A 29 -0.42 12.88 21.19
C THR A 29 0.59 12.42 22.24
N ASP A 30 0.67 11.11 22.48
CA ASP A 30 1.56 10.46 23.43
C ASP A 30 2.00 9.06 22.94
N ALA A 31 2.99 8.46 23.60
CA ALA A 31 3.51 7.14 23.22
C ALA A 31 2.45 6.02 23.28
N GLY A 32 1.52 6.07 24.24
CA GLY A 32 0.41 5.12 24.34
C GLY A 32 -0.59 5.28 23.19
N SER A 33 -0.89 6.51 22.78
CA SER A 33 -1.68 6.76 21.57
C SER A 33 -1.00 6.22 20.30
N LEU A 34 0.33 6.37 20.20
CA LEU A 34 1.10 5.84 19.07
C LEU A 34 1.02 4.31 18.99
N VAL A 35 1.19 3.61 20.11
CA VAL A 35 1.07 2.14 20.16
C VAL A 35 -0.33 1.68 19.73
N ARG A 36 -1.40 2.37 20.18
CA ARG A 36 -2.77 2.03 19.76
C ARG A 36 -2.99 2.26 18.27
N ILE A 37 -2.47 3.36 17.72
CA ILE A 37 -2.53 3.63 16.28
C ILE A 37 -1.81 2.53 15.51
N GLU A 38 -0.59 2.16 15.93
CA GLU A 38 0.17 1.09 15.28
C GLU A 38 -0.57 -0.25 15.28
N LEU A 39 -1.26 -0.61 16.37
CA LEU A 39 -2.08 -1.83 16.44
C LEU A 39 -3.28 -1.78 15.48
N VAL A 40 -3.96 -0.64 15.40
CA VAL A 40 -5.11 -0.46 14.50
C VAL A 40 -4.65 -0.49 13.04
N GLU A 41 -3.57 0.23 12.73
CA GLU A 41 -3.00 0.23 11.39
C GLU A 41 -2.53 -1.16 10.98
N ASP A 42 -1.88 -1.89 11.89
CA ASP A 42 -1.44 -3.26 11.63
C ASP A 42 -2.59 -4.18 11.27
N PHE A 43 -3.69 -4.09 12.03
CA PHE A 43 -4.91 -4.83 11.76
C PHE A 43 -5.50 -4.45 10.41
N LEU A 44 -5.63 -3.14 10.11
CA LEU A 44 -6.18 -2.66 8.86
C LEU A 44 -5.35 -3.13 7.66
N LEU A 45 -4.02 -3.01 7.73
CA LEU A 45 -3.09 -3.46 6.70
C LEU A 45 -3.16 -4.98 6.52
N THR A 46 -3.19 -5.73 7.61
CA THR A 46 -3.26 -7.19 7.57
C THR A 46 -4.55 -7.68 6.92
N VAL A 47 -5.71 -7.14 7.31
CA VAL A 47 -7.01 -7.46 6.68
C VAL A 47 -7.01 -7.12 5.20
N SER A 48 -6.53 -5.92 4.86
CA SER A 48 -6.45 -5.40 3.49
C SER A 48 -5.59 -6.29 2.60
N VAL A 49 -4.37 -6.61 3.03
CA VAL A 49 -3.38 -7.28 2.19
C VAL A 49 -3.63 -8.79 2.12
N ARG A 50 -3.99 -9.43 3.24
CA ARG A 50 -4.07 -10.90 3.32
C ARG A 50 -5.45 -11.47 3.04
N TYR A 51 -6.51 -10.72 3.30
CA TYR A 51 -7.86 -11.28 3.29
C TYR A 51 -8.81 -10.61 2.28
N SER A 52 -8.63 -9.32 1.96
CA SER A 52 -9.55 -8.65 1.04
C SER A 52 -8.99 -7.38 0.39
N VAL A 53 -8.69 -7.48 -0.90
CA VAL A 53 -8.38 -6.33 -1.75
C VAL A 53 -9.55 -5.34 -1.77
N HIS A 54 -10.79 -5.83 -1.73
CA HIS A 54 -11.97 -4.97 -1.66
C HIS A 54 -11.92 -4.02 -0.45
N LEU A 55 -11.63 -4.56 0.74
CA LEU A 55 -11.52 -3.76 1.95
C LEU A 55 -10.33 -2.79 1.88
N SER A 56 -9.24 -3.17 1.23
CA SER A 56 -8.11 -2.28 0.92
C SER A 56 -8.54 -1.08 0.09
N LEU A 57 -9.34 -1.31 -0.96
CA LEU A 57 -9.84 -0.25 -1.83
C LEU A 57 -10.80 0.69 -1.08
N GLU A 58 -11.72 0.15 -0.27
CA GLU A 58 -12.62 0.96 0.56
C GLU A 58 -11.86 1.80 1.60
N LEU A 59 -10.83 1.22 2.21
CA LEU A 59 -9.96 1.90 3.16
C LEU A 59 -9.22 3.05 2.47
N LEU A 60 -8.61 2.75 1.33
CA LEU A 60 -7.88 3.70 0.51
C LEU A 60 -8.76 4.88 0.09
N TRP A 61 -9.93 4.62 -0.49
CA TRP A 61 -10.86 5.68 -0.89
C TRP A 61 -11.33 6.52 0.30
N GLY A 62 -11.58 5.89 1.44
CA GLY A 62 -11.95 6.62 2.65
C GLY A 62 -10.85 7.55 3.14
N CYS A 63 -9.59 7.09 3.12
CA CYS A 63 -8.43 7.91 3.46
C CYS A 63 -8.22 9.04 2.44
N SER A 64 -8.37 8.76 1.13
CA SER A 64 -8.25 9.77 0.08
C SER A 64 -9.34 10.84 0.18
N ALA A 65 -10.59 10.45 0.41
CA ALA A 65 -11.70 11.40 0.60
C ALA A 65 -11.45 12.30 1.83
N ASP A 66 -10.99 11.74 2.94
CA ASP A 66 -10.62 12.53 4.12
C ASP A 66 -9.46 13.51 3.84
N LEU A 67 -8.46 13.09 3.06
CA LEU A 67 -7.38 13.96 2.61
C LEU A 67 -7.90 15.08 1.70
N GLU A 68 -8.74 14.78 0.71
CA GLU A 68 -9.37 15.74 -0.21
C GLU A 68 -10.20 16.79 0.54
N ASP A 69 -11.05 16.36 1.48
CA ASP A 69 -11.84 17.24 2.33
C ASP A 69 -10.93 18.13 3.18
N SER A 70 -9.87 17.56 3.74
CA SER A 70 -8.93 18.32 4.54
C SER A 70 -8.18 19.37 3.71
N LEU A 71 -7.78 19.05 2.46
CA LEU A 71 -7.03 19.93 1.57
C LEU A 71 -7.91 21.04 0.98
N SER A 72 -9.20 20.79 0.82
CA SER A 72 -10.18 21.74 0.29
C SER A 72 -10.49 22.91 1.25
N SER A 73 -10.07 22.82 2.52
CA SER A 73 -10.16 23.92 3.47
C SER A 73 -9.25 25.10 3.07
N THR A 74 -9.86 26.23 2.74
CA THR A 74 -9.18 27.51 2.42
C THR A 74 -8.50 28.18 3.63
N SER A 75 -8.72 27.69 4.84
CA SER A 75 -8.08 28.21 6.05
C SER A 75 -6.66 27.68 6.24
N THR A 76 -5.77 28.49 6.83
CA THR A 76 -4.40 28.05 7.16
C THR A 76 -4.48 26.84 8.10
N PRO A 77 -3.99 25.65 7.70
CA PRO A 77 -4.22 24.44 8.47
C PRO A 77 -3.46 24.50 9.80
N SER A 78 -4.13 24.14 10.89
CA SER A 78 -3.50 24.02 12.21
C SER A 78 -2.35 23.00 12.19
N SER A 79 -1.41 23.11 13.13
CA SER A 79 -0.30 22.15 13.25
C SER A 79 -0.80 20.71 13.43
N ALA A 80 -1.89 20.51 14.17
CA ALA A 80 -2.53 19.22 14.35
C ALA A 80 -3.11 18.68 13.03
N CYS A 81 -3.78 19.54 12.24
CA CYS A 81 -4.30 19.17 10.92
C CYS A 81 -3.17 18.72 9.98
N ARG A 82 -2.04 19.44 9.96
CA ARG A 82 -0.87 19.06 9.15
C ARG A 82 -0.27 17.72 9.56
N ARG A 83 -0.13 17.46 10.87
CA ARG A 83 0.36 16.17 11.38
C ARG A 83 -0.59 15.02 11.04
N ARG A 84 -1.91 15.23 11.17
CA ARG A 84 -2.92 14.25 10.77
C ARG A 84 -2.78 13.89 9.29
N ARG A 85 -2.69 14.89 8.41
CA ARG A 85 -2.49 14.68 6.96
C ARG A 85 -1.25 13.84 6.69
N PHE A 86 -0.12 14.18 7.32
CA PHE A 86 1.12 13.39 7.17
C PHE A 86 0.93 11.93 7.61
N SER A 87 0.28 11.69 8.76
CA SER A 87 0.01 10.33 9.23
C SER A 87 -0.87 9.54 8.25
N VAL A 88 -1.90 10.15 7.68
CA VAL A 88 -2.79 9.50 6.69
C VAL A 88 -2.03 9.20 5.39
N ILE A 89 -1.23 10.14 4.88
CA ILE A 89 -0.42 9.93 3.67
C ILE A 89 0.56 8.78 3.88
N ARG A 90 1.29 8.79 5.00
CA ARG A 90 2.21 7.72 5.37
C ARG A 90 1.50 6.37 5.42
N PHE A 91 0.32 6.30 6.02
CA PHE A 91 -0.48 5.08 6.09
C PHE A 91 -0.92 4.59 4.70
N VAL A 92 -1.42 5.49 3.85
CA VAL A 92 -1.82 5.17 2.48
C VAL A 92 -0.64 4.64 1.67
N CYS A 93 0.52 5.29 1.73
CA CYS A 93 1.70 4.83 1.00
C CYS A 93 2.26 3.51 1.54
N GLU A 94 2.09 3.22 2.83
CA GLU A 94 2.42 1.92 3.41
C GLU A 94 1.44 0.84 2.92
N LEU A 95 0.14 1.13 2.88
CA LEU A 95 -0.86 0.24 2.30
C LEU A 95 -0.55 -0.08 0.83
N GLU A 96 -0.26 0.93 0.02
CA GLU A 96 0.18 0.76 -1.37
C GLU A 96 1.44 -0.11 -1.46
N SER A 97 2.43 0.14 -0.61
CA SER A 97 3.68 -0.63 -0.61
C SER A 97 3.46 -2.09 -0.28
N LEU A 98 2.52 -2.41 0.61
CA LEU A 98 2.19 -3.79 0.93
C LEU A 98 1.34 -4.44 -0.17
N LEU A 99 0.37 -3.74 -0.74
CA LEU A 99 -0.49 -4.27 -1.82
C LEU A 99 0.28 -4.51 -3.12
N PHE A 100 1.19 -3.59 -3.46
CA PHE A 100 1.92 -3.60 -4.74
C PHE A 100 3.32 -4.18 -4.61
N ASP A 101 3.68 -4.65 -3.42
CA ASP A 101 4.98 -5.19 -3.08
C ASP A 101 6.15 -4.22 -3.36
N PHE A 102 5.94 -2.91 -3.18
CA PHE A 102 7.02 -1.94 -3.28
C PHE A 102 8.01 -2.09 -2.13
N ASP A 103 9.30 -1.93 -2.42
CA ASP A 103 10.37 -2.04 -1.43
C ASP A 103 10.32 -0.88 -0.40
N GLY A 104 10.60 -1.19 0.86
CA GLY A 104 10.83 -0.18 1.91
C GLY A 104 9.58 0.48 2.52
N GLY A 105 8.38 -0.05 2.29
CA GLY A 105 7.16 0.43 2.95
C GLY A 105 6.61 1.75 2.38
N TRP A 106 7.08 2.19 1.21
CA TRP A 106 6.65 3.43 0.57
C TRP A 106 6.20 3.19 -0.88
N GLY A 107 4.92 3.38 -1.16
CA GLY A 107 4.32 3.17 -2.48
C GLY A 107 4.28 4.38 -3.42
N GLY A 108 4.96 5.47 -3.07
CA GLY A 108 5.07 6.65 -3.93
C GLY A 108 3.85 7.57 -3.93
N GLY A 109 2.69 7.15 -3.42
CA GLY A 109 1.44 7.94 -3.44
C GLY A 109 0.92 8.19 -4.85
N THR A 110 1.57 7.65 -5.87
CA THR A 110 1.30 7.90 -7.28
C THR A 110 0.08 7.16 -7.77
N VAL A 111 -0.21 5.98 -7.20
CA VAL A 111 -1.30 5.10 -7.63
C VAL A 111 -2.63 5.60 -7.08
N SER A 112 -2.71 5.90 -5.79
CA SER A 112 -4.00 6.11 -5.11
C SER A 112 -4.41 7.57 -4.96
N LEU A 113 -3.45 8.50 -5.03
CA LEU A 113 -3.72 9.93 -4.92
C LEU A 113 -3.72 10.63 -6.28
N GLY A 114 -3.51 9.91 -7.39
CA GLY A 114 -3.50 10.49 -8.75
C GLY A 114 -2.51 11.65 -8.90
N GLY A 115 -1.43 11.64 -8.11
CA GLY A 115 -0.47 12.74 -8.05
C GLY A 115 -0.93 13.99 -7.27
N MET A 116 -2.11 13.98 -6.61
CA MET A 116 -2.57 15.06 -5.72
C MET A 116 -1.50 15.44 -4.70
N ILE A 117 -0.74 14.45 -4.25
CA ILE A 117 0.40 14.63 -3.37
C ILE A 117 1.56 13.94 -4.07
N SER A 118 2.08 14.60 -5.10
CA SER A 118 3.36 14.24 -5.70
C SER A 118 4.45 14.93 -4.88
N PRO A 119 5.11 14.25 -3.92
CA PRO A 119 6.25 14.84 -3.26
C PRO A 119 7.30 15.20 -4.32
N THR A 120 7.99 16.31 -4.10
CA THR A 120 9.24 16.59 -4.83
C THR A 120 10.21 15.42 -4.65
N THR A 121 11.19 15.27 -5.55
CA THR A 121 12.20 14.20 -5.46
C THR A 121 12.87 14.15 -4.09
N ASP A 122 13.18 15.31 -3.52
CA ASP A 122 13.80 15.43 -2.20
C ASP A 122 12.84 14.99 -1.07
N GLN A 123 11.58 15.44 -1.12
CA GLN A 123 10.56 15.02 -0.15
C GLN A 123 10.29 13.51 -0.22
N ALA A 124 10.30 12.93 -1.42
CA ALA A 124 10.15 11.50 -1.62
C ALA A 124 11.33 10.74 -1.01
N SER A 125 12.56 11.24 -1.17
CA SER A 125 13.76 10.66 -0.53
C SER A 125 13.66 10.71 0.99
N LEU A 126 13.37 11.88 1.56
CA LEU A 126 13.24 12.06 3.01
C LEU A 126 12.16 11.16 3.61
N THR A 127 11.03 11.03 2.92
CA THR A 127 9.94 10.17 3.38
C THR A 127 10.31 8.69 3.30
N ARG A 128 11.03 8.29 2.25
CA ARG A 128 11.56 6.93 2.10
C ARG A 128 12.55 6.60 3.22
N ASP A 129 13.47 7.51 3.54
CA ASP A 129 14.46 7.30 4.59
C ASP A 129 13.81 7.24 5.98
N ALA A 130 12.80 8.10 6.21
CA ALA A 130 12.00 8.06 7.43
C ALA A 130 11.20 6.75 7.55
N MET A 131 10.60 6.28 6.45
CA MET A 131 9.90 4.99 6.42
C MET A 131 10.86 3.82 6.64
N ALA A 132 12.03 3.80 6.00
CA ALA A 132 13.03 2.77 6.20
C ALA A 132 13.47 2.67 7.67
N THR A 133 13.71 3.82 8.30
CA THR A 133 14.04 3.91 9.72
C THR A 133 12.91 3.37 10.61
N LEU A 134 11.66 3.75 10.30
CA LEU A 134 10.49 3.27 11.02
C LEU A 134 10.31 1.75 10.89
N GLN A 135 10.49 1.21 9.68
CA GLN A 135 10.42 -0.23 9.46
C GLN A 135 11.53 -1.00 10.19
N LEU A 136 12.73 -0.42 10.26
CA LEU A 136 13.84 -0.97 11.06
C LEU A 136 13.45 -1.06 12.54
N HIS A 137 12.90 0.01 13.11
CA HIS A 137 12.43 -0.01 14.49
C HIS A 137 11.35 -1.07 14.70
N ARG A 138 10.37 -1.16 13.81
CA ARG A 138 9.29 -2.16 13.89
C ARG A 138 9.83 -3.59 13.85
N ARG A 139 10.77 -3.88 12.96
CA ARG A 139 11.45 -5.19 12.83
C ARG A 139 12.05 -5.68 14.16
N PHE A 140 12.62 -4.77 14.96
CA PHE A 140 13.31 -5.15 16.20
C PHE A 140 12.52 -4.89 17.49
N SER A 141 11.43 -4.12 17.44
CA SER A 141 10.77 -3.59 18.65
C SER A 141 9.35 -4.12 18.85
N SER A 142 8.73 -4.79 17.87
CA SER A 142 7.30 -5.10 17.93
C SER A 142 6.97 -6.43 18.60
N HIS A 143 7.12 -6.51 19.93
CA HIS A 143 6.60 -7.65 20.70
C HIS A 143 5.07 -7.79 20.69
N HIS A 144 4.36 -6.77 20.17
CA HIS A 144 2.90 -6.69 20.19
C HIS A 144 2.22 -7.00 18.84
N LEU A 145 2.99 -7.24 17.77
CA LEU A 145 2.48 -7.36 16.38
C LEU A 145 2.68 -8.77 15.80
N SER A 146 2.37 -9.80 16.58
CA SER A 146 2.73 -11.19 16.27
C SER A 146 2.05 -11.82 15.05
N ARG A 147 0.99 -11.20 14.49
CA ARG A 147 0.26 -11.68 13.30
C ARG A 147 0.20 -10.64 12.18
N SER A 148 1.15 -9.72 12.21
CA SER A 148 1.23 -8.62 11.26
C SER A 148 1.76 -9.09 9.91
N VAL A 149 1.00 -8.89 8.83
CA VAL A 149 1.51 -9.09 7.46
C VAL A 149 2.73 -8.21 7.18
N ARG A 150 2.72 -7.01 7.74
CA ARG A 150 3.86 -6.08 7.67
C ARG A 150 5.09 -6.68 8.36
N LEU A 151 4.94 -7.24 9.56
CA LEU A 151 6.05 -7.88 10.27
C LEU A 151 6.53 -9.14 9.55
N GLU A 152 5.62 -9.97 9.05
CA GLU A 152 5.94 -11.16 8.23
C GLU A 152 6.82 -10.76 7.04
N LYS A 153 6.44 -9.70 6.31
CA LYS A 153 7.23 -9.18 5.19
C LYS A 153 8.62 -8.69 5.63
N LEU A 154 8.70 -7.92 6.71
CA LEU A 154 9.97 -7.40 7.23
C LEU A 154 10.89 -8.51 7.74
N GLN A 155 10.34 -9.56 8.34
CA GLN A 155 11.09 -10.73 8.80
C GLN A 155 11.55 -11.60 7.62
N PHE A 156 10.70 -11.79 6.62
CA PHE A 156 11.10 -12.49 5.40
C PHE A 156 12.25 -11.77 4.68
N GLU A 157 12.17 -10.44 4.53
CA GLU A 157 13.26 -9.62 3.99
C GLU A 157 14.53 -9.74 4.84
N ALA A 158 14.38 -9.75 6.18
CA ALA A 158 15.48 -9.93 7.13
C ALA A 158 16.23 -11.25 6.97
N GLU A 159 15.48 -12.35 6.89
CA GLU A 159 16.02 -13.69 6.77
C GLU A 159 16.71 -13.88 5.43
N LYS A 160 16.12 -13.35 4.37
CA LYS A 160 16.72 -13.34 3.04
C LYS A 160 18.05 -12.59 3.03
N GLU A 161 18.11 -11.40 3.62
CA GLU A 161 19.35 -10.62 3.76
C GLU A 161 20.43 -11.40 4.53
N ALA A 162 20.06 -12.10 5.61
CA ALA A 162 20.99 -12.90 6.39
C ALA A 162 21.51 -14.13 5.61
N GLN A 163 20.65 -14.78 4.82
CA GLN A 163 21.04 -15.90 3.95
C GLN A 163 22.01 -15.47 2.85
N GLU A 164 21.75 -14.33 2.21
CA GLU A 164 22.64 -13.75 1.19
C GLU A 164 24.01 -13.38 1.78
N ALA A 165 24.05 -12.86 3.01
CA ALA A 165 25.30 -12.54 3.71
C ALA A 165 26.11 -13.79 4.07
N HIS A 166 25.46 -14.90 4.42
CA HIS A 166 26.14 -16.14 4.83
C HIS A 166 26.73 -16.94 3.65
N LEU A 167 26.15 -16.81 2.45
CA LEU A 167 26.63 -17.45 1.21
C LEU A 167 27.88 -16.80 0.61
N MET A 168 28.37 -15.71 1.20
CA MET A 168 29.63 -15.08 0.81
C MET A 168 30.79 -15.71 1.58
N PRO A 169 31.66 -16.51 0.94
CA PRO A 169 32.90 -16.92 1.58
C PRO A 169 33.72 -15.66 1.86
N GLU A 170 34.10 -15.47 3.12
CA GLU A 170 35.12 -14.50 3.48
C GLU A 170 36.32 -14.74 2.56
N LYS A 171 36.55 -13.82 1.62
CA LYS A 171 37.85 -13.77 0.94
C LYS A 171 38.85 -13.44 2.03
N SER A 172 39.51 -14.49 2.53
CA SER A 172 40.60 -14.40 3.48
C SER A 172 41.66 -13.45 2.92
N ASN A 173 41.62 -12.22 3.43
CA ASN A 173 42.63 -11.23 3.15
C ASN A 173 43.86 -11.58 3.99
N ASN A 174 44.61 -12.59 3.54
CA ASN A 174 45.96 -12.86 4.05
C ASN A 174 46.89 -11.75 3.53
N GLY A 175 46.89 -10.62 4.22
CA GLY A 175 47.83 -9.51 4.05
C GLY A 175 48.44 -9.16 5.40
N SER A 176 49.59 -9.78 5.66
CA SER A 176 50.60 -9.52 6.68
C SER A 176 50.58 -8.15 7.39
N MET A 177 50.36 -8.21 8.71
CA MET A 177 51.19 -7.70 9.80
C MET A 177 52.27 -6.65 9.44
N GLU A 178 52.10 -5.42 9.93
CA GLU A 178 53.20 -4.64 10.51
C GLU A 178 52.66 -3.65 11.57
N ASN A 179 53.33 -3.68 12.73
CA ASN A 179 53.00 -2.95 13.95
C ASN A 179 53.35 -1.47 13.83
N LEU A 180 52.62 -0.60 14.52
CA LEU A 180 53.25 0.56 15.17
C LEU A 180 52.46 1.01 16.40
N ASP A 181 53.09 0.86 17.56
CA ASP A 181 52.75 1.50 18.82
C ASP A 181 52.87 3.02 18.69
N THR A 182 51.92 3.77 19.23
CA THR A 182 52.23 5.02 19.92
C THR A 182 51.14 5.34 20.94
N SER A 183 51.58 5.45 22.18
CA SER A 183 50.81 5.95 23.31
C SER A 183 50.93 7.47 23.36
N GLU A 184 49.83 8.19 23.58
CA GLU A 184 49.87 9.45 24.31
C GLU A 184 48.49 9.81 24.86
N SER A 185 48.52 10.35 26.08
CA SER A 185 47.38 10.62 26.96
C SER A 185 46.81 12.02 26.72
N ALA A 186 45.50 12.21 26.78
CA ALA A 186 44.92 13.48 27.24
C ALA A 186 43.44 13.35 27.65
N SER A 187 43.14 14.12 28.67
CA SER A 187 41.91 14.26 29.45
C SER A 187 40.91 15.28 28.89
N ILE A 188 39.63 15.09 29.25
CA ILE A 188 38.54 16.10 29.43
C ILE A 188 37.99 16.78 28.17
N ALA A 189 36.70 16.55 27.87
CA ALA A 189 35.65 17.58 27.89
C ALA A 189 34.30 17.03 27.40
N TYR A 190 33.21 17.44 28.06
CA TYR A 190 31.84 17.26 27.62
C TYR A 190 31.61 17.97 26.26
N GLN A 191 31.07 17.25 25.28
CA GLN A 191 30.36 17.84 24.14
C GLN A 191 29.11 17.01 23.86
N ASP A 192 27.96 17.68 24.01
CA ASP A 192 26.70 17.33 23.36
C ASP A 192 26.98 17.18 21.87
N ASP A 193 26.79 15.97 21.33
CA ASP A 193 26.76 15.75 19.89
C ASP A 193 25.44 15.08 19.51
N ASP A 194 24.81 15.71 18.52
CA ASP A 194 23.63 15.26 17.80
C ASP A 194 23.70 13.76 17.50
N CYS A 195 22.61 13.06 17.83
CA CYS A 195 22.42 11.64 17.56
C CYS A 195 22.14 11.42 16.05
N ALA A 196 23.09 11.79 15.20
CA ALA A 196 23.19 11.29 13.84
C ALA A 196 23.73 9.86 13.94
N VAL A 197 22.83 8.91 14.20
CA VAL A 197 23.12 7.48 14.09
C VAL A 197 23.39 7.17 12.61
N THR A 198 24.62 7.44 12.19
CA THR A 198 25.12 7.10 10.86
C THR A 198 25.42 5.61 10.91
N LEU A 199 24.41 4.76 10.66
CA LEU A 199 24.54 3.30 10.69
C LEU A 199 25.51 2.84 9.58
N PRO A 200 26.77 2.45 9.90
CA PRO A 200 27.79 2.17 8.89
C PRO A 200 27.50 0.90 8.06
N TRP A 201 26.60 0.04 8.55
CA TRP A 201 26.23 -1.22 7.89
C TRP A 201 25.18 -1.04 6.77
N LEU A 202 24.53 0.13 6.66
CA LEU A 202 23.58 0.40 5.56
C LEU A 202 24.29 0.62 4.20
N MET A 203 25.62 0.80 4.20
CA MET A 203 26.43 1.00 2.99
C MET A 203 27.25 -0.24 2.60
N GLN A 204 26.91 -1.42 3.11
CA GLN A 204 27.56 -2.65 2.67
C GLN A 204 27.13 -2.93 1.23
N LYS A 205 28.07 -2.72 0.28
CA LYS A 205 27.90 -2.94 -1.16
C LYS A 205 27.35 -4.35 -1.39
N ARG A 206 26.03 -4.43 -1.61
CA ARG A 206 25.30 -5.62 -2.02
C ARG A 206 25.94 -6.15 -3.31
N SER A 207 26.29 -7.44 -3.33
CA SER A 207 26.41 -8.15 -4.61
C SER A 207 25.02 -8.16 -5.25
N PRO A 208 24.90 -7.89 -6.56
CA PRO A 208 23.61 -7.93 -7.21
C PRO A 208 23.02 -9.35 -7.07
N PRO A 209 21.75 -9.50 -6.65
CA PRO A 209 21.03 -10.74 -6.87
C PRO A 209 21.19 -11.15 -8.33
N SER A 210 21.23 -12.45 -8.63
CA SER A 210 21.25 -12.94 -10.03
C SER A 210 20.30 -12.08 -10.85
N ASP A 211 20.82 -11.39 -11.88
CA ASP A 211 20.10 -10.31 -12.57
C ASP A 211 18.70 -10.76 -13.03
N MET A 212 18.55 -12.06 -13.30
CA MET A 212 17.29 -12.72 -13.64
C MET A 212 16.25 -12.70 -12.50
N ILE A 213 16.62 -13.06 -11.28
CA ILE A 213 15.72 -13.07 -10.10
C ILE A 213 15.31 -11.63 -9.75
N ALA A 214 16.26 -10.70 -9.86
CA ALA A 214 16.00 -9.28 -9.63
C ALA A 214 15.02 -8.70 -10.66
N ALA A 215 15.20 -9.07 -11.93
CA ALA A 215 14.33 -8.67 -13.02
C ALA A 215 12.92 -9.27 -12.89
N GLU A 216 12.82 -10.55 -12.52
CA GLU A 216 11.56 -11.24 -12.27
C GLU A 216 10.77 -10.56 -11.15
N ARG A 217 11.40 -10.28 -10.01
CA ARG A 217 10.76 -9.56 -8.91
C ARG A 217 10.26 -8.18 -9.32
N LYS A 218 11.10 -7.40 -10.02
CA LYS A 218 10.71 -6.07 -10.52
C LYS A 218 9.54 -6.13 -11.49
N TYR A 219 9.51 -7.15 -12.35
CA TYR A 219 8.39 -7.37 -13.27
C TYR A 219 7.10 -7.70 -12.51
N MET A 220 7.16 -8.58 -11.50
CA MET A 220 6.00 -8.95 -10.69
C MET A 220 5.42 -7.74 -9.94
N ILE A 221 6.29 -6.92 -9.33
CA ILE A 221 5.91 -5.65 -8.68
C ILE A 221 5.23 -4.72 -9.69
N ALA A 222 5.86 -4.49 -10.85
CA ALA A 222 5.31 -3.61 -11.88
C ALA A 222 3.96 -4.10 -12.40
N ARG A 223 3.81 -5.41 -12.61
CA ARG A 223 2.56 -6.05 -13.05
C ARG A 223 1.46 -5.88 -12.02
N ASN A 224 1.73 -6.16 -10.75
CA ASN A 224 0.75 -6.02 -9.68
C ASN A 224 0.35 -4.54 -9.50
N ALA A 225 1.32 -3.63 -9.50
CA ALA A 225 1.06 -2.19 -9.42
C ALA A 225 0.17 -1.69 -10.56
N ASP A 226 0.43 -2.11 -11.81
CA ASP A 226 -0.41 -1.76 -12.96
C ASP A 226 -1.82 -2.34 -12.81
N TYR A 227 -1.94 -3.62 -12.45
CA TYR A 227 -3.21 -4.31 -12.24
C TYR A 227 -4.11 -3.62 -11.19
N PHE A 228 -3.56 -3.29 -10.02
CA PHE A 228 -4.38 -2.66 -8.99
C PHE A 228 -4.66 -1.18 -9.30
N SER A 229 -3.73 -0.49 -9.96
CA SER A 229 -3.96 0.88 -10.44
C SER A 229 -5.12 0.91 -11.44
N THR A 230 -5.14 0.00 -12.41
CA THR A 230 -6.25 -0.11 -13.37
C THR A 230 -7.54 -0.49 -12.65
N GLN A 231 -7.50 -1.37 -11.66
CA GLN A 231 -8.67 -1.76 -10.87
C GLN A 231 -9.26 -0.61 -10.04
N ILE A 232 -8.43 0.18 -9.37
CA ILE A 232 -8.84 1.39 -8.64
C ILE A 232 -9.55 2.35 -9.59
N MET A 233 -8.93 2.63 -10.73
CA MET A 233 -9.46 3.58 -11.71
C MET A 233 -10.76 3.08 -12.35
N PHE A 234 -10.85 1.78 -12.65
CA PHE A 234 -12.04 1.17 -13.20
C PHE A 234 -13.21 1.23 -12.21
N SER A 235 -12.97 0.83 -10.96
CA SER A 235 -14.00 0.86 -9.92
C SER A 235 -14.48 2.29 -9.63
N ARG A 236 -13.58 3.28 -9.64
CA ARG A 236 -13.93 4.70 -9.54
C ARG A 236 -14.86 5.13 -10.67
N ARG A 237 -14.53 4.79 -11.93
CA ARG A 237 -15.38 5.13 -13.08
C ARG A 237 -16.77 4.51 -12.98
N LEU A 238 -16.87 3.26 -12.52
CA LEU A 238 -18.17 2.61 -12.26
C LEU A 238 -18.97 3.35 -11.18
N GLY A 239 -18.30 3.77 -10.10
CA GLY A 239 -18.88 4.64 -9.07
C GLY A 239 -19.41 5.97 -9.63
N ASP A 240 -18.62 6.65 -10.47
CA ASP A 240 -19.00 7.90 -11.11
C ASP A 240 -20.20 7.73 -12.07
N ILE A 241 -20.29 6.59 -12.76
CA ILE A 241 -21.47 6.25 -13.58
C ILE A 241 -22.70 6.09 -12.68
N ALA A 242 -22.59 5.34 -11.57
CA ALA A 242 -23.68 5.14 -10.64
C ALA A 242 -24.19 6.45 -10.02
N GLU A 243 -23.27 7.34 -9.65
CA GLU A 243 -23.63 8.65 -9.08
C GLU A 243 -24.29 9.56 -10.13
N ARG A 244 -23.83 9.56 -11.39
CA ARG A 244 -24.50 10.31 -12.47
C ARG A 244 -25.93 9.80 -12.72
N LEU A 245 -26.13 8.48 -12.69
CA LEU A 245 -27.44 7.87 -12.87
C LEU A 245 -28.39 8.15 -11.70
N ARG A 246 -27.85 8.38 -10.50
CA ARG A 246 -28.63 8.69 -9.29
C ARG A 246 -29.49 9.94 -9.43
N PHE A 247 -28.93 11.00 -10.01
CA PHE A 247 -29.63 12.28 -10.19
C PHE A 247 -30.48 12.33 -11.48
N MET A 248 -30.50 11.25 -12.27
CA MET A 248 -31.23 11.18 -13.53
C MET A 248 -32.63 10.60 -13.36
N ASP A 249 -33.57 11.04 -14.20
CA ASP A 249 -34.92 10.46 -14.31
C ASP A 249 -34.86 8.96 -14.63
N VAL A 250 -35.69 8.16 -13.94
CA VAL A 250 -35.71 6.69 -14.06
C VAL A 250 -35.85 6.22 -15.51
N GLY A 251 -36.65 6.89 -16.33
CA GLY A 251 -36.86 6.53 -17.74
C GLY A 251 -35.64 6.74 -18.63
N LYS A 252 -34.69 7.60 -18.24
CA LYS A 252 -33.49 7.92 -19.02
C LYS A 252 -32.27 7.10 -18.58
N ARG A 253 -32.30 6.51 -17.38
CA ARG A 253 -31.16 5.81 -16.78
C ARG A 253 -30.63 4.65 -17.62
N VAL A 254 -31.50 3.88 -18.26
CA VAL A 254 -31.09 2.70 -19.05
C VAL A 254 -30.29 3.12 -20.28
N ALA A 255 -30.80 4.07 -21.06
CA ALA A 255 -30.11 4.59 -22.24
C ALA A 255 -28.81 5.32 -21.86
N ALA A 256 -28.81 6.04 -20.73
CA ALA A 256 -27.60 6.67 -20.22
C ALA A 256 -26.56 5.63 -19.78
N LEU A 257 -26.96 4.57 -19.06
CA LEU A 257 -26.06 3.48 -18.68
C LEU A 257 -25.43 2.83 -19.92
N GLU A 258 -26.23 2.49 -20.94
CA GLU A 258 -25.71 1.89 -22.18
C GLU A 258 -24.63 2.78 -22.82
N ASN A 259 -24.88 4.09 -22.92
CA ASN A 259 -23.90 5.04 -23.45
C ASN A 259 -22.62 5.11 -22.61
N GLU A 260 -22.75 5.19 -21.29
CA GLU A 260 -21.59 5.24 -20.39
C GLU A 260 -20.76 3.95 -20.45
N LEU A 261 -21.41 2.79 -20.55
CA LEU A 261 -20.72 1.50 -20.72
C LEU A 261 -20.02 1.40 -22.07
N ASN A 262 -20.61 1.93 -23.14
CA ASN A 262 -19.94 2.00 -24.45
C ASN A 262 -18.68 2.89 -24.40
N VAL A 263 -18.76 4.05 -23.73
CA VAL A 263 -17.60 4.91 -23.50
C VAL A 263 -16.53 4.16 -22.68
N LEU A 264 -16.94 3.48 -21.61
CA LEU A 264 -16.03 2.71 -20.76
C LEU A 264 -15.30 1.60 -21.54
N ASN A 265 -16.04 0.81 -22.34
CA ASN A 265 -15.47 -0.23 -23.19
C ASN A 265 -14.50 0.34 -24.24
N SER A 266 -14.81 1.50 -24.83
CA SER A 266 -13.94 2.14 -25.81
C SER A 266 -12.65 2.73 -25.23
N SER A 267 -12.57 2.88 -23.90
CA SER A 267 -11.37 3.40 -23.23
C SER A 267 -10.18 2.40 -23.22
N GLY A 268 -10.43 1.13 -23.55
CA GLY A 268 -9.40 0.09 -23.72
C GLY A 268 -8.69 -0.36 -22.43
N ARG A 269 -8.87 0.34 -21.31
CA ARG A 269 -8.36 -0.04 -19.99
C ARG A 269 -9.52 -0.32 -19.05
N MET A 270 -9.85 -1.60 -18.96
CA MET A 270 -10.79 -2.17 -18.01
C MET A 270 -10.01 -2.58 -16.74
N GLY A 271 -10.73 -2.79 -15.64
CA GLY A 271 -10.11 -3.13 -14.35
C GLY A 271 -9.69 -4.59 -14.24
N GLY A 272 -9.25 -4.95 -13.05
CA GLY A 272 -9.04 -6.32 -12.61
C GLY A 272 -10.35 -7.05 -12.25
N ASP A 273 -10.26 -7.96 -11.28
CA ASP A 273 -11.35 -8.84 -10.88
C ASP A 273 -12.57 -8.02 -10.39
N PRO A 274 -13.74 -8.14 -11.03
CA PRO A 274 -14.96 -7.45 -10.57
C PRO A 274 -15.38 -7.85 -9.15
N LEU A 275 -14.97 -9.02 -8.68
CA LEU A 275 -15.26 -9.49 -7.32
C LEU A 275 -14.19 -9.09 -6.30
N ASN A 276 -13.10 -8.43 -6.74
CA ASN A 276 -11.99 -8.00 -5.88
C ASN A 276 -11.45 -9.12 -4.98
N ILE A 277 -11.43 -10.36 -5.46
CA ILE A 277 -10.90 -11.49 -4.71
C ILE A 277 -9.37 -11.42 -4.79
N THR A 278 -8.70 -11.56 -3.65
CA THR A 278 -7.24 -11.73 -3.62
C THR A 278 -6.88 -13.01 -4.35
N CYS A 279 -6.28 -12.89 -5.53
CA CYS A 279 -5.67 -14.03 -6.19
C CYS A 279 -4.56 -14.58 -5.30
N LYS A 280 -4.58 -15.88 -5.02
CA LYS A 280 -3.43 -16.56 -4.44
C LYS A 280 -2.27 -16.47 -5.44
N GLU A 281 -1.03 -16.49 -4.95
CA GLU A 281 0.18 -16.35 -5.78
C GLU A 281 0.19 -17.30 -7.01
N ASP A 282 -0.48 -18.44 -6.89
CA ASP A 282 -0.58 -19.48 -7.90
C ASP A 282 -1.72 -19.30 -8.93
N GLU A 283 -2.72 -18.45 -8.66
CA GLU A 283 -4.00 -18.46 -9.38
C GLU A 283 -4.11 -17.47 -10.55
N GLY A 284 -3.06 -16.69 -10.82
CA GLY A 284 -3.04 -15.70 -11.90
C GLY A 284 -3.94 -14.49 -11.65
N LEU A 285 -3.76 -13.40 -12.40
CA LEU A 285 -4.58 -12.18 -12.25
C LEU A 285 -5.84 -12.30 -13.14
N ILE A 286 -6.96 -11.72 -12.71
CA ILE A 286 -8.20 -11.70 -13.49
C ILE A 286 -8.46 -10.28 -13.97
N SER A 287 -8.50 -10.08 -15.28
CA SER A 287 -8.73 -8.78 -15.91
C SER A 287 -10.11 -8.74 -16.56
N ALA A 288 -10.91 -7.70 -16.31
CA ALA A 288 -12.12 -7.45 -17.06
C ALA A 288 -11.75 -7.09 -18.51
N LEU A 289 -12.42 -7.68 -19.49
CA LEU A 289 -12.22 -7.40 -20.91
C LEU A 289 -13.31 -6.49 -21.47
N HIS A 290 -14.56 -6.79 -21.10
CA HIS A 290 -15.71 -6.16 -21.72
C HIS A 290 -16.92 -6.18 -20.78
N ILE A 291 -17.76 -5.15 -20.88
CA ILE A 291 -19.08 -5.09 -20.23
C ILE A 291 -20.14 -5.03 -21.31
N PRO A 292 -20.98 -6.05 -21.50
CA PRO A 292 -22.10 -5.99 -22.43
C PRO A 292 -23.04 -4.83 -22.08
N SER A 293 -22.99 -3.75 -22.87
CA SER A 293 -23.65 -2.48 -22.54
C SER A 293 -25.17 -2.56 -22.52
N LYS A 294 -25.75 -3.58 -23.18
CA LYS A 294 -27.19 -3.83 -23.27
C LYS A 294 -27.74 -4.71 -22.14
N GLU A 295 -26.87 -5.35 -21.36
CA GLU A 295 -27.28 -6.29 -20.32
C GLU A 295 -27.21 -5.69 -18.91
N GLY A 296 -26.71 -4.46 -18.79
CA GLY A 296 -26.70 -3.71 -17.53
C GLY A 296 -28.11 -3.36 -17.06
N HIS A 297 -28.37 -3.49 -15.75
CA HIS A 297 -29.66 -3.16 -15.15
C HIS A 297 -29.51 -2.11 -14.05
N VAL A 298 -30.29 -1.02 -14.14
CA VAL A 298 -30.35 0.02 -13.11
C VAL A 298 -31.57 -0.19 -12.23
N PHE A 299 -31.34 -0.46 -10.95
CA PHE A 299 -32.43 -0.65 -10.00
C PHE A 299 -33.09 0.66 -9.59
N ARG A 300 -34.37 0.59 -9.27
CA ARG A 300 -35.18 1.73 -8.81
C ARG A 300 -35.03 1.90 -7.30
N SER A 301 -33.97 2.56 -6.87
CA SER A 301 -33.82 3.02 -5.48
C SER A 301 -33.59 4.53 -5.44
N LYS A 302 -34.14 5.19 -4.41
CA LYS A 302 -34.13 6.65 -4.24
C LYS A 302 -32.85 7.15 -3.54
N GLU A 303 -32.27 6.35 -2.66
CA GLU A 303 -31.12 6.79 -1.85
C GLU A 303 -29.77 6.46 -2.49
N ARG A 304 -29.65 5.24 -3.04
CA ARG A 304 -28.50 4.76 -3.80
C ARG A 304 -29.03 4.20 -5.12
N THR A 305 -28.29 4.31 -6.23
CA THR A 305 -28.71 3.73 -7.52
C THR A 305 -27.87 2.49 -7.78
N PRO A 306 -28.27 1.30 -7.27
CA PRO A 306 -27.52 0.09 -7.53
C PRO A 306 -27.64 -0.28 -9.01
N ILE A 307 -26.56 -0.84 -9.55
CA ILE A 307 -26.46 -1.27 -10.93
C ILE A 307 -25.99 -2.72 -10.91
N LEU A 308 -26.72 -3.59 -11.62
CA LEU A 308 -26.25 -4.93 -11.95
C LEU A 308 -25.51 -4.86 -13.28
N LEU A 309 -24.30 -5.39 -13.30
CA LEU A 309 -23.45 -5.47 -14.48
C LEU A 309 -23.03 -6.92 -14.70
N LEU A 310 -22.92 -7.32 -15.96
CA LEU A 310 -22.22 -8.53 -16.37
C LEU A 310 -20.86 -8.13 -16.94
N LEU A 311 -19.82 -8.88 -16.61
CA LEU A 311 -18.47 -8.61 -17.06
C LEU A 311 -17.89 -9.87 -17.68
N GLU A 312 -17.31 -9.72 -18.87
CA GLU A 312 -16.45 -10.72 -19.49
C GLU A 312 -15.05 -10.53 -18.89
N VAL A 313 -14.47 -11.61 -18.38
CA VAL A 313 -13.18 -11.59 -17.69
C VAL A 313 -12.21 -12.58 -18.32
N LEU A 314 -10.93 -12.23 -18.30
CA LEU A 314 -9.82 -13.08 -18.70
C LEU A 314 -8.97 -13.40 -17.47
N ARG A 315 -8.61 -14.67 -17.29
CA ARG A 315 -7.59 -15.04 -16.32
C ARG A 315 -6.24 -15.09 -17.03
N GLU A 316 -5.31 -14.26 -16.59
CA GLU A 316 -3.93 -14.22 -17.06
C GLU A 316 -3.11 -15.26 -16.29
N GLU A 317 -2.50 -16.19 -17.02
CA GLU A 317 -1.58 -17.16 -16.43
C GLU A 317 -0.29 -16.46 -15.98
N ASN A 318 0.27 -16.90 -14.85
CA ASN A 318 1.56 -16.39 -14.40
C ASN A 318 2.67 -16.94 -15.31
N PRO A 319 3.36 -16.10 -16.10
CA PRO A 319 4.34 -16.57 -17.09
C PRO A 319 5.56 -17.29 -16.49
N PHE A 320 5.73 -17.20 -15.16
CA PHE A 320 6.84 -17.85 -14.44
C PHE A 320 6.44 -19.16 -13.76
N LEU A 321 5.14 -19.47 -13.65
CA LEU A 321 4.65 -20.73 -13.06
C LEU A 321 4.40 -21.83 -14.12
N SER A 322 4.46 -21.50 -15.40
CA SER A 322 4.27 -22.43 -16.52
C SER A 322 5.56 -23.16 -16.95
N ARG A 323 6.56 -23.29 -16.06
CA ARG A 323 7.80 -24.04 -16.29
C ARG A 323 7.93 -25.26 -15.40
#